data_AF-A0A1R2CSR2-F1
#
_entry.id   AF-A0A1R2CSR2-F1
#
_cell.length_a   1.000
_cell.length_b   1.000
_cell.length_c   1.000
_cell.angle_alpha   90.00
_cell.angle_beta   90.00
_cell.angle_gamma   90.00
#
_symmetry.space_group_name_H-M   'P 1'
#
loop_
_entity.id
_entity.type
_entity.pdbx_description
1 polymer ?
#
loop_
_entity_poly.entity_id
_entity_poly.type
_entity_poly.pdbx_seq_one_letter_code
_entity_poly.pdbx_strand_id
1 'polypeptide(L)'
;MSNPDFKGAQNKILDGHKQQMIRYESFIEKHHSAGVRAWELHLQCYYNSNAECVHEYNQFHLQHHRVSREKLAFRSQCFKKCKEDYNEPNNRSEIKSMQELNQMKEYYGCMRPCVEQLIQFTLKEIDVLDRSMENTNRFLKSSN
;
A
#
# COMPACT_ATOMS: atom_id res chain seq x y z
N MET A 1 -17.87 -31.39 -19.62
CA MET A 1 -16.51 -31.69 -19.11
C MET A 1 -15.68 -30.43 -19.26
N SER A 2 -15.14 -29.87 -18.18
CA SER A 2 -14.27 -28.70 -18.23
C SER A 2 -12.91 -29.08 -18.80
N ASN A 3 -12.44 -28.33 -19.81
CA ASN A 3 -11.14 -28.54 -20.45
C ASN A 3 -10.02 -28.38 -19.39
N PRO A 4 -9.13 -29.37 -19.18
CA PRO A 4 -8.04 -29.29 -18.19
C PRO A 4 -7.19 -28.02 -18.32
N ASP A 5 -6.97 -27.55 -19.55
CA ASP A 5 -6.19 -26.34 -19.85
C ASP A 5 -6.87 -25.07 -19.33
N PHE A 6 -8.21 -25.04 -19.37
CA PHE A 6 -9.01 -23.92 -18.86
C PHE A 6 -8.92 -23.83 -17.34
N LYS A 7 -9.11 -24.95 -16.65
CA LYS A 7 -9.11 -24.99 -15.17
C LYS A 7 -7.73 -24.65 -14.60
N GLY A 8 -6.66 -25.09 -15.26
CA GLY A 8 -5.29 -24.73 -14.90
C GLY A 8 -5.00 -23.22 -15.07
N ALA A 9 -5.42 -22.64 -16.19
CA ALA A 9 -5.24 -21.21 -16.47
C ALA A 9 -6.05 -20.32 -15.52
N GLN A 10 -7.28 -20.71 -15.18
CA GLN A 10 -8.12 -20.04 -14.19
C GLN A 10 -7.44 -19.97 -12.82
N ASN A 11 -7.01 -21.11 -12.28
CA ASN A 11 -6.39 -21.15 -10.95
C ASN A 11 -5.15 -20.26 -10.89
N LYS A 12 -4.31 -20.28 -11.94
CA LYS A 12 -3.11 -19.45 -12.00
C LYS A 12 -3.40 -17.94 -11.91
N ILE A 13 -4.46 -17.46 -12.56
CA ILE A 13 -4.84 -16.04 -12.53
C ILE A 13 -5.44 -15.66 -11.17
N LEU A 14 -6.35 -16.48 -10.64
CA LEU A 14 -6.98 -16.23 -9.33
C LEU A 14 -5.94 -16.24 -8.21
N ASP A 15 -5.04 -17.23 -8.19
CA ASP A 15 -3.97 -17.34 -7.20
C ASP A 15 -2.98 -16.18 -7.31
N GLY A 16 -2.58 -15.82 -8.54
CA GLY A 16 -1.69 -14.68 -8.77
C GLY A 16 -2.30 -13.35 -8.28
N HIS A 17 -3.58 -13.12 -8.57
CA HIS A 17 -4.29 -11.94 -8.08
C HIS A 17 -4.38 -11.92 -6.55
N LYS A 18 -4.78 -13.05 -5.93
CA LYS A 18 -4.86 -13.20 -4.48
C LYS A 18 -3.52 -12.92 -3.79
N GLN A 19 -2.43 -13.50 -4.29
CA GLN A 19 -1.09 -13.28 -3.74
C GLN A 19 -0.65 -11.81 -3.80
N GLN A 20 -0.96 -11.09 -4.89
CA GLN A 20 -0.64 -9.67 -4.99
C GLN A 20 -1.43 -8.81 -4.00
N MET A 21 -2.71 -9.12 -3.78
CA MET A 21 -3.51 -8.42 -2.78
C MET A 21 -3.03 -8.67 -1.36
N ILE A 22 -2.71 -9.93 -1.01
CA ILE A 22 -2.10 -10.27 0.29
C ILE A 22 -0.80 -9.49 0.52
N ARG A 23 0.07 -9.41 -0.51
CA ARG A 23 1.30 -8.61 -0.43
C ARG A 23 0.99 -7.16 -0.11
N TYR A 24 0.08 -6.54 -0.86
CA TYR A 24 -0.31 -5.15 -0.62
C TYR A 24 -0.88 -4.92 0.78
N GLU A 25 -1.76 -5.79 1.26
CA GLU A 25 -2.34 -5.74 2.62
C GLU A 25 -1.27 -5.81 3.70
N SER A 26 -0.27 -6.69 3.54
CA SER A 26 0.85 -6.79 4.49
C SER A 26 1.66 -5.49 4.60
N PHE A 27 1.77 -4.70 3.52
CA PHE A 27 2.42 -3.39 3.56
C PHE A 27 1.54 -2.32 4.21
N ILE A 28 0.22 -2.39 4.04
CA ILE A 28 -0.72 -1.51 4.75
C ILE A 28 -0.61 -1.73 6.26
N GLU A 29 -0.56 -2.99 6.70
CA GLU A 29 -0.42 -3.32 8.12
C GLU A 29 0.89 -2.78 8.71
N LYS A 30 2.01 -2.98 8.01
CA LYS A 30 3.32 -2.41 8.42
C LYS A 30 3.29 -0.88 8.49
N HIS A 31 2.68 -0.23 7.51
CA HIS A 31 2.51 1.22 7.49
C HIS A 31 1.69 1.72 8.68
N HIS A 32 0.58 1.05 8.99
CA HIS A 32 -0.26 1.38 10.14
C HIS A 32 0.53 1.26 11.45
N SER A 33 1.23 0.14 11.65
CA SER A 33 2.07 -0.08 12.83
C SER A 33 3.17 0.99 12.98
N ALA A 34 3.87 1.33 11.89
CA ALA A 34 4.87 2.40 11.90
C ALA A 34 4.25 3.77 12.25
N GLY A 35 3.06 4.06 11.73
CA GLY A 35 2.32 5.29 12.03
C GLY A 35 1.95 5.44 13.51
N VAL A 36 1.47 4.36 14.13
CA VAL A 36 1.14 4.34 15.58
C VAL A 36 2.38 4.63 16.42
N ARG A 37 3.49 3.93 16.18
CA ARG A 37 4.75 4.14 16.93
C ARG A 37 5.28 5.57 16.78
N ALA A 38 5.22 6.13 15.57
CA ALA A 38 5.67 7.50 15.32
C ALA A 38 4.81 8.53 16.08
N TRP A 39 3.50 8.30 16.16
CA TRP A 39 2.59 9.13 16.96
C TRP A 39 2.88 9.05 18.47
N GLU A 40 3.12 7.84 18.99
CA GLU A 40 3.48 7.66 20.41
C GLU A 40 4.76 8.42 20.78
N LEU A 41 5.78 8.37 19.92
CA LEU A 41 7.03 9.11 20.13
C LEU A 41 6.82 10.63 20.08
N HIS A 42 5.94 11.11 19.22
CA HIS A 42 5.58 12.52 19.17
C HIS A 42 4.93 13.02 20.47
N LEU A 43 4.02 12.23 21.04
CA LEU A 43 3.40 12.54 22.33
C LEU A 43 4.43 12.68 23.44
N GLN A 44 5.47 11.83 23.46
CA GLN A 44 6.56 11.94 24.43
C GLN A 44 7.32 13.27 24.29
N CYS A 45 7.55 13.74 23.07
CA CYS A 45 8.20 15.03 22.85
C CYS A 45 7.37 16.21 23.35
N TYR A 46 6.04 16.14 23.23
CA TYR A 46 5.15 17.12 23.87
C TYR A 46 5.21 17.07 25.39
N TYR A 47 5.12 15.87 25.98
CA TYR A 47 5.14 15.74 27.44
C TYR A 47 6.46 16.20 28.05
N ASN A 48 7.58 16.01 27.33
CA ASN A 48 8.89 16.49 27.74
C ASN A 48 9.14 17.97 27.40
N SER A 49 8.16 18.67 26.82
CA SER A 49 8.28 20.07 26.38
C SER A 49 9.50 20.34 25.47
N ASN A 50 9.91 19.34 24.68
CA ASN A 50 11.06 19.46 23.79
C ASN A 50 10.62 20.04 22.44
N ALA A 51 10.72 21.36 22.30
CA ALA A 51 10.29 22.09 21.12
C ALA A 51 11.04 21.69 19.84
N GLU A 52 12.34 21.36 19.94
CA GLU A 52 13.15 20.91 18.81
C GLU A 52 12.66 19.55 18.29
N CYS A 53 12.34 18.62 19.19
CA CYS A 53 11.76 17.35 18.81
C CYS A 53 10.36 17.50 18.15
N VAL A 54 9.50 18.36 18.70
CA VAL A 54 8.18 18.63 18.11
C VAL A 54 8.32 19.23 16.70
N HIS A 55 9.28 20.13 16.50
CA HIS A 55 9.56 20.71 15.19
C HIS A 55 9.98 19.65 14.17
N GLU A 56 10.90 18.75 14.53
CA GLU A 56 11.37 17.68 13.64
C GLU A 56 10.23 16.75 13.22
N TYR A 57 9.37 16.34 14.17
CA TYR A 57 8.20 15.53 13.84
C TYR A 57 7.26 16.22 12.84
N ASN A 58 7.01 17.53 13.02
CA ASN A 58 6.17 18.29 12.09
C ASN A 58 6.76 18.34 10.68
N GLN A 59 8.09 18.47 10.53
CA GLN A 59 8.76 18.41 9.23
C GLN A 59 8.58 17.04 8.56
N PHE A 60 8.75 15.96 9.33
CA PHE A 60 8.46 14.60 8.86
C PHE A 60 7.00 14.45 8.40
N HIS A 61 6.04 14.92 9.19
CA HIS A 61 4.61 14.77 8.92
C HIS A 61 4.22 15.41 7.57
N LEU A 62 4.83 16.55 7.23
CA LEU A 62 4.66 17.20 5.92
C LEU A 62 5.18 16.33 4.76
N GLN A 63 6.35 15.69 4.92
CA GLN A 63 6.90 14.79 3.92
C GLN A 63 6.03 13.55 3.74
N HIS A 64 5.59 12.93 4.84
CA HIS A 64 4.68 11.78 4.81
C HIS A 64 3.37 12.12 4.09
N HIS A 65 2.73 13.24 4.45
CA HIS A 65 1.51 13.70 3.78
C HIS A 65 1.68 13.91 2.27
N ARG A 66 2.84 14.39 1.83
CA ARG A 66 3.14 14.52 0.40
C ARG A 66 3.11 13.15 -0.29
N VAL A 67 3.77 12.14 0.28
CA VAL A 67 3.79 10.78 -0.29
C VAL A 67 2.40 10.16 -0.27
N SER A 68 1.63 10.34 0.81
CA SER A 68 0.25 9.83 0.88
C SER A 68 -0.66 10.45 -0.18
N ARG A 69 -0.51 11.75 -0.48
CA ARG A 69 -1.27 12.42 -1.54
C ARG A 69 -0.91 11.87 -2.92
N GLU A 70 0.38 11.68 -3.20
CA GLU A 70 0.85 11.06 -4.45
C GLU A 70 0.26 9.64 -4.62
N LYS A 71 0.29 8.83 -3.55
CA LYS A 71 -0.32 7.49 -3.52
C LYS A 71 -1.81 7.52 -3.85
N LEU A 72 -2.57 8.43 -3.23
CA LEU A 72 -4.01 8.57 -3.45
C LEU A 72 -4.33 8.99 -4.89
N ALA A 73 -3.63 9.99 -5.42
CA ALA A 73 -3.82 10.44 -6.80
C ALA A 73 -3.55 9.31 -7.81
N PHE A 74 -2.44 8.57 -7.62
CA PHE A 74 -2.11 7.42 -8.45
C PHE A 74 -3.16 6.31 -8.35
N ARG A 75 -3.59 5.95 -7.12
CA ARG A 75 -4.62 4.94 -6.90
C ARG A 75 -5.91 5.28 -7.65
N SER A 76 -6.39 6.51 -7.52
CA SER A 76 -7.62 6.97 -8.15
C SER A 76 -7.53 6.92 -9.67
N GLN A 77 -6.41 7.36 -10.25
CA GLN A 77 -6.19 7.31 -11.69
C GLN A 77 -6.08 5.87 -12.20
N CYS A 78 -5.29 5.03 -11.54
CA CYS A 78 -5.10 3.66 -12.00
C CYS A 78 -6.39 2.84 -11.90
N PHE A 79 -7.03 2.79 -10.74
CA PHE A 79 -8.20 1.93 -10.56
C PHE A 79 -9.35 2.37 -11.47
N LYS A 80 -9.51 3.69 -11.70
CA LYS A 80 -10.46 4.20 -12.69
C LYS A 80 -10.14 3.66 -14.09
N LYS A 81 -8.89 3.85 -14.56
CA LYS A 81 -8.45 3.39 -15.88
C LYS A 81 -8.67 1.89 -16.08
N CYS A 82 -8.21 1.06 -15.15
CA CYS A 82 -8.33 -0.39 -15.31
C CYS A 82 -9.79 -0.86 -15.30
N LYS A 83 -10.68 -0.20 -14.56
CA LYS A 83 -12.12 -0.54 -14.54
C LYS A 83 -12.87 -0.08 -15.78
N GLU A 84 -12.51 1.09 -16.33
CA GLU A 84 -13.11 1.65 -17.54
C GLU A 84 -12.65 0.90 -18.79
N ASP A 85 -11.35 0.61 -18.89
CA ASP A 85 -10.75 -0.05 -20.07
C ASP A 85 -11.04 -1.56 -20.10
N TYR A 86 -11.15 -2.19 -18.93
CA TYR A 86 -11.37 -3.62 -18.79
C TYR A 86 -12.52 -3.83 -17.81
N ASN A 87 -13.69 -4.24 -18.33
CA ASN A 87 -14.87 -4.56 -17.53
C ASN A 87 -14.47 -5.37 -16.30
N GLU A 88 -14.51 -4.75 -15.11
CA GLU A 88 -14.11 -5.40 -13.88
C GLU A 88 -15.01 -6.63 -13.70
N PRO A 89 -14.44 -7.84 -13.79
CA PRO A 89 -15.23 -9.04 -13.59
C PRO A 89 -15.70 -9.02 -12.14
N ASN A 90 -17.00 -9.23 -11.93
CA ASN A 90 -17.55 -9.42 -10.59
C ASN A 90 -16.65 -10.40 -9.85
N ASN A 91 -16.12 -10.01 -8.69
CA ASN A 91 -15.17 -10.77 -7.89
C ASN A 91 -15.82 -12.10 -7.46
N ARG A 92 -15.78 -13.08 -8.37
CA ARG A 92 -16.39 -14.39 -8.24
C ARG A 92 -15.26 -15.35 -7.93
N SER A 93 -15.49 -16.22 -6.95
CA SER A 93 -14.60 -17.33 -6.60
C SER A 93 -14.37 -18.32 -7.75
N GLU A 94 -15.07 -18.16 -8.87
CA GLU A 94 -15.00 -19.04 -10.02
C GLU A 94 -15.22 -18.29 -11.34
N ILE A 95 -14.38 -18.61 -12.33
CA ILE A 95 -14.45 -18.13 -13.72
C ILE A 95 -15.15 -19.22 -14.54
N LYS A 96 -16.25 -18.88 -15.22
CA LYS A 96 -17.16 -19.86 -15.83
C LYS A 96 -16.95 -20.07 -17.32
N SER A 97 -16.20 -19.19 -17.98
CA SER A 97 -15.94 -19.27 -19.42
C SER A 97 -14.56 -18.78 -19.81
N MET A 98 -14.09 -19.17 -21.00
CA MET A 98 -12.86 -18.64 -21.60
C MET A 98 -12.92 -17.12 -21.79
N GLN A 99 -14.10 -16.56 -22.07
CA GLN A 99 -14.29 -15.12 -22.21
C GLN A 99 -14.05 -14.40 -20.87
N GLU A 100 -14.66 -14.89 -19.79
CA GLU A 100 -14.42 -14.35 -18.43
C GLU A 100 -12.95 -14.49 -18.02
N LEU A 101 -12.29 -15.60 -18.40
CA LEU A 101 -10.88 -15.82 -18.13
C LEU A 101 -9.98 -14.80 -18.83
N ASN A 102 -10.27 -14.50 -20.10
CA ASN A 102 -9.52 -13.50 -20.86
C ASN A 102 -9.73 -12.09 -20.29
N GLN A 103 -10.95 -11.73 -19.91
CA GLN A 103 -11.24 -10.46 -19.24
C GLN A 103 -10.50 -10.33 -17.91
N MET A 104 -10.49 -11.38 -17.09
CA MET A 104 -9.71 -11.42 -15.85
C MET A 104 -8.21 -11.28 -16.10
N LYS A 105 -7.68 -11.90 -17.16
CA LYS A 105 -6.27 -11.82 -17.52
C LYS A 105 -5.87 -10.39 -17.89
N GLU A 106 -6.69 -9.70 -18.68
CA GLU A 106 -6.45 -8.32 -19.10
C GLU A 106 -6.57 -7.34 -17.92
N TYR A 107 -7.64 -7.45 -17.13
CA TYR A 107 -7.83 -6.65 -15.93
C TYR A 107 -6.66 -6.82 -14.94
N TYR A 108 -6.27 -8.07 -14.66
CA TYR A 108 -5.11 -8.36 -13.81
C TYR A 108 -3.80 -7.80 -14.39
N GLY A 109 -3.62 -7.92 -15.71
CA GLY A 109 -2.48 -7.34 -16.43
C GLY A 109 -2.37 -5.83 -16.23
N CYS A 110 -3.49 -5.11 -16.24
CA CYS A 110 -3.55 -3.67 -15.95
C CYS A 110 -3.29 -3.37 -14.46
N MET A 111 -3.90 -4.14 -13.55
CA MET A 111 -3.86 -3.87 -12.11
C MET A 111 -2.51 -4.18 -11.47
N ARG A 112 -1.80 -5.21 -11.94
CA ARG A 112 -0.50 -5.62 -11.39
C ARG A 112 0.52 -4.48 -11.26
N PRO A 113 0.87 -3.72 -12.32
CA PRO A 113 1.82 -2.63 -12.19
C PRO A 113 1.34 -1.53 -11.22
N CYS A 114 0.03 -1.33 -11.11
CA CYS A 114 -0.50 -0.37 -10.16
C CYS A 114 -0.34 -0.79 -8.71
N VAL A 115 -0.64 -2.06 -8.41
CA VAL A 115 -0.40 -2.61 -7.06
C VAL A 115 1.09 -2.54 -6.72
N GLU A 116 1.97 -2.86 -7.66
CA GLU A 116 3.42 -2.76 -7.47
C GLU A 116 3.85 -1.32 -7.14
N GLN A 117 3.32 -0.30 -7.84
CA GLN A 117 3.59 1.10 -7.52
C GLN A 117 2.99 1.56 -6.18
N LEU A 118 1.78 1.10 -5.84
CA LEU A 118 1.18 1.38 -4.53
C LEU A 118 2.01 0.81 -3.38
N ILE A 119 2.59 -0.38 -3.56
CA ILE A 119 3.54 -0.97 -2.63
C ILE A 119 4.78 -0.08 -2.49
N GLN A 120 5.35 0.42 -3.60
CA GLN A 120 6.51 1.34 -3.57
C GLN A 120 6.21 2.62 -2.78
N PHE A 121 5.05 3.24 -3.00
CA PHE A 121 4.64 4.41 -2.21
C PHE A 121 4.53 4.07 -0.72
N THR A 122 3.95 2.92 -0.39
CA THR A 122 3.78 2.49 1.01
C THR A 122 5.11 2.22 1.70
N LEU A 123 6.07 1.60 0.99
CA LEU A 123 7.44 1.43 1.45
C LEU A 123 8.15 2.76 1.72
N LYS A 124 7.99 3.73 0.82
CA LYS A 124 8.52 5.08 1.00
C LYS A 124 7.92 5.77 2.23
N GLU A 125 6.62 5.61 2.48
CA GLU A 125 5.98 6.16 3.69
C GLU A 125 6.54 5.52 4.97
N ILE A 126 6.75 4.20 4.98
CA ILE A 126 7.37 3.48 6.12
C ILE A 126 8.79 3.97 6.38
N ASP A 127 9.61 4.10 5.33
CA ASP A 127 11.00 4.56 5.45
C ASP A 127 11.09 6.01 5.95
N VAL A 128 10.15 6.87 5.57
CA VAL A 128 10.06 8.25 6.10
C VAL A 128 9.65 8.22 7.58
N LEU A 129 8.73 7.33 7.98
CA LEU A 129 8.35 7.12 9.38
C LEU A 129 9.52 6.62 10.24
N ASP A 130 10.22 5.58 9.79
CA ASP A 130 11.32 4.97 10.54
C ASP A 130 12.46 5.97 10.77
N ARG A 131 12.85 6.74 9.75
CA ARG A 131 13.87 7.80 9.88
C ARG A 131 13.47 8.90 10.86
N SER A 132 12.19 9.31 10.85
CA SER A 132 11.70 10.28 11.82
C SER A 132 11.77 9.73 13.24
N MET A 133 11.37 8.47 13.46
CA MET A 133 11.43 7.86 14.78
C MET A 133 12.86 7.76 15.30
N GLU A 134 13.84 7.45 14.44
CA GLU A 134 15.26 7.45 14.82
C GLU A 134 15.73 8.84 15.27
N ASN A 135 15.40 9.89 14.51
CA ASN A 135 15.74 11.27 14.87
C ASN A 135 15.07 11.70 16.18
N THR A 136 13.76 11.48 16.31
CA THR A 136 12.99 11.78 17.52
C THR A 136 13.58 11.08 18.75
N ASN A 137 13.96 9.82 18.64
CA ASN A 137 14.60 9.08 19.74
C ASN A 137 15.95 9.67 20.14
N ARG A 138 16.72 10.25 19.22
CA ARG A 138 17.98 10.93 19.56
C ARG A 138 17.72 12.17 20.41
N PHE A 139 16.74 12.99 20.04
CA PHE A 139 16.36 14.17 20.84
C PHE A 139 15.88 13.81 22.25
N LEU A 140 15.05 12.77 22.37
CA LEU A 140 14.56 12.30 23.67
C LEU A 140 15.68 11.78 24.57
N LYS A 141 16.72 11.15 24.00
CA LYS A 141 17.89 10.67 24.75
C LYS A 141 18.86 11.78 25.16
N SER A 142 18.94 12.86 24.39
CA SER A 142 19.78 14.03 24.72
C SER A 142 19.17 14.95 25.78
N SER A 143 17.89 14.78 26.11
CA SER A 143 17.18 15.60 27.11
C SER A 143 17.18 14.99 28.53
N ASN A 144 17.79 13.82 28.72
CA ASN A 144 17.98 13.12 30.00
C ASN A 144 19.46 13.08 30.37
#